data_AF-A0A835XGH1-F1
#
_entry.id   AF-A0A835XGH1-F1
#
_cell.length_a   1.000
_cell.length_b   1.000
_cell.length_c   1.000
_cell.angle_alpha   90.00
_cell.angle_beta   90.00
_cell.angle_gamma   90.00
#
_symmetry.space_group_name_H-M   'P 1'
#
loop_
_entity.id
_entity.type
_entity.pdbx_description
1 polymer ?
#
loop_
_entity_poly.entity_id
_entity_poly.type
_entity_poly.pdbx_seq_one_letter_code
_entity_poly.pdbx_strand_id
1 'polypeptide(L)' 'MTLMVKCKGCGNNFPSKIQMVDTSDWHKPILINEINQDCPGCGKNFSYNKEDHFFS' A
#
# COMPACT_ATOMS: atom_id res chain seq x y z
N MET A 1 -9.97 -7.95 -1.20
CA MET A 1 -9.66 -7.22 0.04
C MET A 1 -8.91 -5.95 -0.37
N THR A 2 -9.41 -4.77 0.00
CA THR A 2 -8.79 -3.50 -0.39
C THR A 2 -7.65 -3.20 0.57
N LEU A 3 -6.42 -3.08 0.07
CA LEU A 3 -5.29 -2.67 0.89
C LEU A 3 -5.38 -1.20 1.23
N MET A 4 -5.11 -0.85 2.48
CA MET A 4 -4.96 0.54 2.90
C MET A 4 -3.47 0.85 3.05
N VAL A 5 -3.05 2.07 2.72
CA VAL A 5 -1.68 2.53 2.90
C VAL A 5 -1.69 3.87 3.62
N LYS A 6 -0.77 4.06 4.58
CA LYS A 6 -0.65 5.33 5.30
C LYS A 6 0.27 6.28 4.56
N CYS A 7 -0.21 7.47 4.25
CA CYS A 7 0.59 8.48 3.60
C CYS A 7 1.71 8.99 4.52
N LYS A 8 2.96 8.97 4.04
CA LYS A 8 4.13 9.52 4.74
C LYS A 8 4.09 11.05 4.86
N GLY A 9 3.41 11.73 3.92
CA GLY A 9 3.30 13.20 3.91
C GLY A 9 2.21 13.76 4.82
N CYS A 10 1.01 13.18 4.80
CA CYS A 10 -0.14 13.72 5.53
C CYS A 10 -0.66 12.80 6.64
N GLY A 11 -0.10 11.60 6.80
CA GLY A 11 -0.47 10.66 7.87
C GLY A 11 -1.81 9.95 7.68
N ASN A 12 -2.58 10.28 6.64
CA ASN A 12 -3.89 9.68 6.38
C ASN A 12 -3.76 8.31 5.70
N ASN A 13 -4.67 7.40 6.05
CA ASN A 13 -4.83 6.12 5.37
C ASN A 13 -5.66 6.32 4.11
N PHE A 14 -5.26 5.69 3.01
CA PHE A 14 -5.98 5.72 1.75
C PHE A 14 -5.97 4.36 1.07
N PRO A 15 -6.96 4.04 0.21
CA PRO A 15 -6.97 2.79 -0.52
C PRO A 15 -5.79 2.74 -1.50
N SER A 16 -4.94 1.73 -1.32
CA SER A 16 -3.86 1.40 -2.24
C SER A 16 -4.45 0.77 -3.49
N LYS A 17 -3.93 1.15 -4.67
CA LYS A 17 -4.35 0.56 -5.95
C LYS A 17 -3.78 -0.84 -6.17
N ILE A 18 -2.97 -1.31 -5.24
CA ILE A 18 -2.29 -2.60 -5.33
C ILE A 18 -3.27 -3.69 -4.93
N GLN A 19 -3.40 -4.68 -5.80
CA GLN A 19 -4.11 -5.91 -5.49
C GLN A 19 -3.08 -6.90 -4.92
N MET A 20 -3.39 -7.55 -3.79
CA MET A 20 -2.60 -8.70 -3.36
C MET A 20 -2.78 -9.79 -4.40
N VAL A 21 -1.75 -10.05 -5.19
CA VAL A 21 -1.75 -11.22 -6.07
C VAL A 21 -1.56 -12.42 -5.15
N ASP A 22 -2.68 -13.10 -4.88
CA ASP A 22 -2.80 -14.34 -4.11
C ASP A 22 -2.45 -14.21 -2.61
N THR A 23 -3.48 -14.30 -1.76
CA THR A 23 -3.38 -14.26 -0.28
C THR A 23 -3.53 -15.64 0.35
N SER A 24 -3.38 -16.72 -0.43
CA SER A 24 -3.23 -18.04 0.18
C SER A 24 -1.98 -18.03 1.06
N ASP A 25 -2.02 -18.64 2.25
CA ASP A 25 -0.89 -18.68 3.22
C ASP A 25 0.45 -19.19 2.63
N TRP A 26 0.41 -19.72 1.41
CA TRP A 26 1.53 -20.18 0.60
C TRP A 26 2.18 -19.09 -0.26
N HIS A 27 1.47 -18.01 -0.59
CA HIS A 27 1.97 -16.87 -1.35
C HIS A 27 1.98 -15.61 -0.48
N LYS A 28 3.16 -15.27 0.03
CA LYS A 28 3.40 -13.95 0.64
C LYS A 28 3.01 -12.89 -0.40
N PRO A 29 2.30 -11.81 -0.01
CA PRO A 29 1.93 -10.77 -0.96
C PRO A 29 3.16 -10.24 -1.68
N ILE A 30 3.03 -10.12 -3.02
CA ILE A 30 4.05 -9.64 -3.97
C ILE A 30 4.32 -8.13 -3.80
N LEU A 31 4.22 -7.61 -2.58
CA LEU A 31 4.78 -6.31 -2.25
C LEU A 31 6.26 -6.50 -1.86
N ILE A 32 6.99 -7.17 -2.76
CA ILE A 32 8.43 -7.44 -2.63
C ILE A 32 9.23 -6.18 -2.95
N ASN A 33 8.64 -5.25 -3.72
CA ASN A 33 9.28 -4.00 -4.11
C ASN A 33 8.61 -2.80 -3.47
N GLU A 34 9.44 -1.78 -3.23
CA GLU A 34 9.01 -0.40 -3.06
C GLU A 34 8.21 0.06 -4.27
N ILE A 35 7.00 0.55 -4.02
CA ILE A 35 6.11 1.04 -5.06
C ILE A 35 5.75 2.50 -4.82
N ASN A 36 5.91 3.30 -5.84
CA ASN A 36 5.52 4.69 -5.79
C ASN A 36 4.01 4.81 -5.98
N GLN A 37 3.31 5.41 -5.02
CA GLN A 37 1.89 5.73 -5.13
C GLN A 37 1.67 7.21 -4.82
N ASP A 38 0.70 7.81 -5.50
CA ASP A 38 0.25 9.16 -5.20
C ASP A 38 -0.79 9.12 -4.10
N CYS A 39 -0.59 9.91 -3.05
CA CYS A 39 -1.60 10.05 -2.01
C CYS A 39 -2.77 10.89 -2.56
N PRO A 40 -4.02 10.39 -2.53
CA PRO A 40 -5.18 11.13 -3.02
C PRO A 40 -5.52 12.36 -2.15
N GLY A 41 -5.04 12.41 -0.91
CA GLY A 41 -5.26 13.55 0.00
C GLY A 41 -4.29 14.71 -0.24
N CYS A 42 -3.00 14.43 -0.34
CA CYS A 42 -1.98 15.48 -0.46
C CYS A 42 -1.36 15.61 -1.87
N GLY A 43 -1.69 14.72 -2.81
CA GLY A 43 -1.20 14.73 -4.18
C GLY A 43 0.29 14.41 -4.33
N LYS A 44 0.98 14.07 -3.24
CA LYS A 44 2.41 13.75 -3.25
C LYS A 44 2.63 12.28 -3.57
N ASN A 45 3.68 12.03 -4.35
CA ASN A 45 4.17 10.71 -4.66
C ASN A 45 5.15 10.23 -3.57
N PHE A 46 4.97 9.02 -3.08
CA PHE A 46 5.88 8.38 -2.13
C PHE A 46 6.11 6.92 -2.47
N SER A 47 7.29 6.41 -2.13
CA SER A 47 7.61 4.99 -2.12
C SER A 47 7.01 4.31 -0.88
N TYR A 48 6.24 3.25 -1.09
CA TYR A 48 5.59 2.46 -0.06
C TYR A 48 6.07 1.01 -0.10
N ASN A 49 6.37 0.45 1.06
CA ASN A 49 6.73 -0.95 1.24
C ASN A 49 5.59 -1.71 1.93
N LYS A 50 5.80 -2.98 2.28
CA LYS A 50 4.74 -3.84 2.83
C LYS A 50 4.28 -3.39 4.22
N GLU A 51 5.17 -2.78 4.97
CA GLU A 51 4.92 -2.29 6.32
C GLU A 51 4.07 -1.01 6.31
N ASP A 52 4.18 -0.22 5.24
CA ASP A 52 3.33 0.96 5.04
C ASP A 52 1.88 0.58 4.71
N HIS A 53 1.64 -0.66 4.28
CA HIS A 53 0.32 -1.18 3.94
C HIS A 53 -0.32 -1.87 5.15
N PHE A 54 -1.50 -1.39 5.51
CA PHE A 54 -2.34 -1.94 6.57
C PHE A 54 -3.30 -2.95 5.97
N PHE A 55 -3.12 -4.22 6.36
CA PHE A 55 -4.07 -5.29 6.07
C PHE A 55 -5.23 -5.19 7.07
N SER A 56 -6.42 -4.84 6.57
CA SER A 56 -7.68 -4.86 7.33
C SER A 56 -8.64 -5.85 6.70
#